data_AF-A0A953CE18-F1
#
_entry.id   AF-A0A953CE18-F1
#
_cell.length_a   1.000
_cell.length_b   1.000
_cell.length_c   1.000
_cell.angle_alpha   90.00
_cell.angle_beta   90.00
_cell.angle_gamma   90.00
#
_symmetry.space_group_name_H-M   'P 1'
#
loop_
_entity.id
_entity.type
_entity.pdbx_description
1 polymer ?
#
loop_
_entity_poly.entity_id
_entity_poly.type
_entity_poly.pdbx_seq_one_letter_code
_entity_poly.pdbx_strand_id
1 'polypeptide(L)'
;MAEVSFHSEIKSLTLGDGDTFRGEGILAVTKALLQSGVAYVGGYQGAPVSHLLDVLVQSEDLLSELGVHLETCTNEAAAAAMLGASINYPLRGAVTWKSIVGTNVAADALSNLASAGVIGGALIVVGEDYGEGASVIQERTHAFALKSSLWLLDPRPDLPTIVHMVEKGFELSEASNTPVMLELRIRACHVYGAFDAKNNVAAKFSAKHKIPSPAVFEYDRLSHPPATFAQEKHKTEQRLPAAQKFILENKLNEILGPENGDVGIIVQGGLFNVLNGRLALAGLSDAFGNVKVPTLVLNVTYPLVPEQIARFCAGKKSVLILEEGNPEFIEQAVGQILRKADLNTKIFGKDVLPSAGEYTPLVVARGLTKFFEAHGHETPALTDWLAAADAHQKEVASALGGPLPPRPPTFCTGCPERPVFSAMKLLKQEMGPVHVAADIGCHAFGTFAPFSQGNSILGYGMSLASAAAVSGTQKQRPVSIMGDGGFWHNGLLSGVAGAVFNKDDSVLVIMNNGYSSATGLQDIPS
;
A
#
# COMPACT_ATOMS: atom_id res chain seq x y z
N MET A 1 3.24 -23.15 -14.03
CA MET A 1 1.79 -23.04 -13.76
C MET A 1 1.67 -22.16 -12.53
N ALA A 2 1.20 -20.93 -12.67
CA ALA A 2 0.83 -20.10 -11.53
C ALA A 2 -0.28 -20.80 -10.73
N GLU A 3 -0.28 -20.65 -9.41
CA GLU A 3 -1.26 -21.29 -8.52
C GLU A 3 -2.69 -20.75 -8.73
N VAL A 4 -2.82 -19.56 -9.35
CA VAL A 4 -4.08 -18.92 -9.75
C VAL A 4 -3.95 -18.38 -11.18
N SER A 5 -4.96 -18.61 -12.02
CA SER A 5 -5.07 -18.08 -13.39
C SER A 5 -6.36 -17.26 -13.50
N PHE A 6 -6.28 -16.04 -14.03
CA PHE A 6 -7.42 -15.13 -14.18
C PHE A 6 -8.07 -15.18 -15.56
N HIS A 7 -7.79 -16.20 -16.38
CA HIS A 7 -8.27 -16.24 -17.77
C HIS A 7 -9.79 -16.16 -17.91
N SER A 8 -10.55 -16.65 -16.94
CA SER A 8 -12.02 -16.58 -16.97
C SER A 8 -12.52 -15.23 -16.46
N GLU A 9 -11.85 -14.72 -15.43
CA GLU A 9 -12.14 -13.50 -14.69
C GLU A 9 -11.84 -12.25 -15.53
N ILE A 10 -10.80 -12.28 -16.36
CA ILE A 10 -10.43 -11.17 -17.27
C ILE A 10 -11.52 -10.85 -18.28
N LYS A 11 -12.39 -11.81 -18.62
CA LYS A 11 -13.56 -11.54 -19.46
C LYS A 11 -14.50 -10.51 -18.83
N SER A 12 -14.53 -10.38 -17.51
CA SER A 12 -15.32 -9.35 -16.83
C SER A 12 -14.81 -7.92 -17.10
N LEU A 13 -13.57 -7.75 -17.59
CA LEU A 13 -13.02 -6.44 -17.91
C LEU A 13 -13.66 -5.81 -19.16
N THR A 14 -14.31 -6.61 -20.01
CA THR A 14 -14.99 -6.15 -21.23
C THR A 14 -16.42 -5.68 -21.00
N LEU A 15 -16.99 -5.90 -19.80
CA LEU A 15 -18.35 -5.48 -19.44
C LEU A 15 -18.54 -3.97 -19.66
N GLY A 16 -19.70 -3.57 -20.17
CA GLY A 16 -19.98 -2.19 -20.56
C GLY A 16 -21.11 -1.53 -19.77
N ASP A 17 -21.59 -0.40 -20.27
CA ASP A 17 -22.76 0.27 -19.71
C ASP A 17 -23.98 -0.67 -19.73
N GLY A 18 -24.63 -0.85 -18.59
CA GLY A 18 -25.79 -1.74 -18.43
C GLY A 18 -25.44 -3.15 -17.94
N ASP A 19 -24.16 -3.49 -17.88
CA ASP A 19 -23.68 -4.73 -17.26
C ASP A 19 -23.34 -4.54 -15.78
N THR A 20 -23.42 -5.62 -14.99
CA THR A 20 -22.97 -5.63 -13.60
C THR A 20 -21.70 -6.47 -13.47
N PHE A 21 -20.60 -5.81 -13.08
CA PHE A 21 -19.36 -6.50 -12.72
C PHE A 21 -19.54 -7.27 -11.41
N ARG A 22 -18.96 -8.46 -11.31
CA ARG A 22 -18.86 -9.26 -10.08
C ARG A 22 -17.47 -9.90 -10.01
N GLY A 23 -16.75 -9.70 -8.91
CA GLY A 23 -15.38 -10.22 -8.77
C GLY A 23 -14.65 -9.67 -7.55
N GLU A 24 -13.34 -9.85 -7.53
CA GLU A 24 -12.44 -9.36 -6.49
C GLU A 24 -12.06 -7.88 -6.67
N GLY A 25 -11.63 -7.25 -5.57
CA GLY A 25 -11.14 -5.87 -5.54
C GLY A 25 -10.08 -5.57 -6.60
N ILE A 26 -9.11 -6.46 -6.81
CA ILE A 26 -8.03 -6.21 -7.76
C ILE A 26 -8.48 -6.16 -9.24
N LEU A 27 -9.46 -6.99 -9.59
CA LEU A 27 -10.10 -6.97 -10.92
C LEU A 27 -10.98 -5.71 -11.06
N ALA A 28 -11.65 -5.29 -9.99
CA ALA A 28 -12.42 -4.05 -9.98
C ALA A 28 -11.53 -2.82 -10.19
N VAL A 29 -10.34 -2.77 -9.57
CA VAL A 29 -9.34 -1.73 -9.82
C VAL A 29 -8.90 -1.75 -11.29
N THR A 30 -8.58 -2.93 -11.84
CA THR A 30 -8.20 -3.05 -13.25
C THR A 30 -9.29 -2.53 -14.17
N LYS A 31 -10.55 -2.94 -13.93
CA LYS A 31 -11.71 -2.45 -14.68
C LYS A 31 -11.85 -0.93 -14.57
N ALA A 32 -11.68 -0.38 -13.37
CA ALA A 32 -11.75 1.07 -13.15
C ALA A 32 -10.64 1.84 -13.89
N LEU A 33 -9.42 1.28 -14.01
CA LEU A 33 -8.34 1.87 -14.81
C LEU A 33 -8.75 1.97 -16.30
N LEU A 34 -9.34 0.91 -16.85
CA LEU A 34 -9.81 0.87 -18.24
C LEU A 34 -10.98 1.83 -18.50
N GLN A 35 -11.93 1.89 -17.56
CA GLN A 35 -13.04 2.86 -17.61
C GLN A 35 -12.55 4.31 -17.50
N SER A 36 -11.41 4.52 -16.84
CA SER A 36 -10.81 5.85 -16.66
C SER A 36 -9.97 6.31 -17.85
N GLY A 37 -9.83 5.51 -18.91
CA GLY A 37 -9.04 5.91 -20.09
C GLY A 37 -7.55 6.04 -19.80
N VAL A 38 -7.00 5.13 -19.00
CA VAL A 38 -5.56 5.02 -18.78
C VAL A 38 -4.84 4.81 -20.12
N ALA A 39 -3.73 5.51 -20.34
CA ALA A 39 -2.93 5.42 -21.56
C ALA A 39 -1.72 4.49 -21.39
N TYR A 40 -1.22 4.35 -20.17
CA TYR A 40 -0.14 3.45 -19.84
C TYR A 40 -0.25 2.93 -18.41
N VAL A 41 0.14 1.67 -18.22
CA VAL A 41 0.16 0.97 -16.94
C VAL A 41 1.50 0.28 -16.75
N GLY A 42 2.00 0.24 -15.52
CA GLY A 42 3.20 -0.51 -15.20
C GLY A 42 3.31 -0.83 -13.73
N GLY A 43 4.45 -1.36 -13.30
CA GLY A 43 4.65 -1.65 -11.88
C GLY A 43 5.71 -2.69 -11.61
N TYR A 44 5.84 -2.99 -10.32
CA TYR A 44 6.64 -4.08 -9.81
C TYR A 44 5.78 -4.94 -8.88
N GLN A 45 5.87 -6.26 -9.03
CA GLN A 45 5.04 -7.20 -8.29
C GLN A 45 5.29 -7.16 -6.78
N GLY A 46 4.22 -7.30 -6.00
CA GLY A 46 4.31 -7.48 -4.56
C GLY A 46 2.95 -7.59 -3.88
N ALA A 47 2.79 -8.59 -3.02
CA ALA A 47 1.56 -8.81 -2.26
C ALA A 47 1.30 -7.65 -1.29
N PRO A 48 0.06 -7.15 -1.11
CA PRO A 48 -1.19 -7.78 -1.54
C PRO A 48 -1.69 -7.43 -2.94
N VAL A 49 -1.00 -6.54 -3.67
CA VAL A 49 -1.43 -6.10 -5.01
C VAL A 49 -0.73 -6.87 -6.14
N SER A 50 -0.08 -8.00 -5.84
CA SER A 50 0.67 -8.80 -6.82
C SER A 50 -0.20 -9.20 -8.02
N HIS A 51 -1.44 -9.60 -7.77
CA HIS A 51 -2.36 -10.02 -8.82
C HIS A 51 -2.76 -8.88 -9.77
N LEU A 52 -2.57 -7.60 -9.43
CA LEU A 52 -2.90 -6.49 -10.33
C LEU A 52 -2.06 -6.56 -11.60
N LEU A 53 -0.74 -6.73 -11.45
CA LEU A 53 0.16 -6.81 -12.59
C LEU A 53 -0.09 -8.11 -13.38
N ASP A 54 -0.33 -9.23 -12.68
CA ASP A 54 -0.66 -10.51 -13.33
C ASP A 54 -1.93 -10.40 -14.19
N VAL A 55 -2.99 -9.75 -13.67
CA VAL A 55 -4.22 -9.47 -14.42
C VAL A 55 -3.95 -8.57 -15.62
N LEU A 56 -3.15 -7.51 -15.47
CA LEU A 56 -2.80 -6.60 -16.56
C LEU A 56 -2.03 -7.32 -17.68
N VAL A 57 -1.01 -8.12 -17.33
CA VAL A 57 -0.23 -8.94 -18.27
C VAL A 57 -1.12 -9.95 -18.99
N GLN A 58 -1.97 -10.67 -18.26
CA GLN A 58 -2.90 -11.63 -18.87
C GLN A 58 -4.00 -10.95 -19.70
N SER A 59 -4.18 -9.62 -19.59
CA SER A 59 -5.15 -8.81 -20.34
C SER A 59 -4.52 -8.02 -21.50
N GLU A 60 -3.31 -8.36 -21.93
CA GLU A 60 -2.54 -7.60 -22.93
C GLU A 60 -3.29 -7.38 -24.25
N ASP A 61 -4.07 -8.36 -24.71
CA ASP A 61 -4.90 -8.22 -25.91
C ASP A 61 -5.92 -7.08 -25.77
N LEU A 62 -6.64 -7.03 -24.64
CA LEU A 62 -7.62 -5.97 -24.34
C LEU A 62 -6.95 -4.60 -24.18
N LEU A 63 -5.79 -4.56 -23.52
CA LEU A 63 -4.99 -3.34 -23.38
C LEU A 63 -4.54 -2.82 -24.76
N SER A 64 -4.08 -3.72 -25.61
CA SER A 64 -3.68 -3.42 -26.99
C SER A 64 -4.84 -2.90 -27.82
N GLU A 65 -6.05 -3.45 -27.65
CA GLU A 65 -7.26 -2.95 -28.30
C GLU A 65 -7.51 -1.47 -28.00
N LEU A 66 -7.37 -1.07 -26.74
CA LEU A 66 -7.53 0.30 -26.26
C LEU A 66 -6.28 1.19 -26.51
N GLY A 67 -5.16 0.58 -26.91
CA GLY A 67 -3.88 1.25 -27.13
C GLY A 67 -3.11 1.57 -25.85
N VAL A 68 -3.45 0.91 -24.74
CA VAL A 68 -2.77 1.07 -23.45
C VAL A 68 -1.39 0.42 -23.52
N HIS A 69 -0.35 1.17 -23.15
CA HIS A 69 1.01 0.62 -23.03
C HIS A 69 1.18 -0.06 -21.67
N LEU A 70 1.57 -1.34 -21.67
CA LEU A 70 1.94 -2.09 -20.48
C LEU A 70 3.46 -2.20 -20.36
N GLU A 71 4.00 -1.96 -19.17
CA GLU A 71 5.43 -2.12 -18.86
C GLU A 71 5.61 -2.86 -17.52
N THR A 72 6.20 -4.05 -17.57
CA THR A 72 6.69 -4.74 -16.36
C THR A 72 8.05 -4.16 -15.99
N CYS A 73 8.10 -3.36 -14.94
CA CYS A 73 9.30 -2.63 -14.58
C CYS A 73 10.31 -3.51 -13.83
N THR A 74 11.59 -3.14 -13.86
CA THR A 74 12.66 -3.86 -13.13
C THR A 74 12.61 -3.63 -11.62
N ASN A 75 12.07 -2.50 -11.17
CA ASN A 75 11.83 -2.16 -9.77
C ASN A 75 10.81 -1.00 -9.66
N GLU A 76 10.45 -0.65 -8.42
CA GLU A 76 9.48 0.39 -8.11
C GLU A 76 9.95 1.80 -8.49
N ALA A 77 11.27 2.04 -8.51
CA ALA A 77 11.84 3.32 -8.93
C ALA A 77 11.63 3.53 -10.44
N ALA A 78 11.86 2.51 -11.25
CA ALA A 78 11.58 2.55 -12.69
C ALA A 78 10.07 2.72 -12.96
N ALA A 79 9.22 2.01 -12.20
CA ALA A 79 7.78 2.19 -12.28
C ALA A 79 7.36 3.63 -11.95
N ALA A 80 7.79 4.18 -10.81
CA ALA A 80 7.49 5.56 -10.44
C ALA A 80 8.04 6.58 -11.46
N ALA A 81 9.19 6.33 -12.08
CA ALA A 81 9.75 7.19 -13.11
C ALA A 81 8.93 7.19 -14.41
N MET A 82 8.28 6.06 -14.74
CA MET A 82 7.38 5.95 -15.90
C MET A 82 6.24 6.96 -15.85
N LEU A 83 5.74 7.31 -14.64
CA LEU A 83 4.74 8.36 -14.44
C LEU A 83 5.21 9.74 -14.91
N GLY A 84 6.51 9.93 -15.14
CA GLY A 84 7.08 11.16 -15.69
C GLY A 84 6.48 11.56 -17.04
N ALA A 85 5.90 10.63 -17.81
CA ALA A 85 5.14 10.96 -19.02
C ALA A 85 3.99 11.93 -18.72
N SER A 86 3.31 11.77 -17.58
CA SER A 86 2.18 12.62 -17.20
C SER A 86 2.56 14.04 -16.79
N ILE A 87 3.86 14.36 -16.62
CA ILE A 87 4.35 15.73 -16.37
C ILE A 87 4.09 16.63 -17.60
N ASN A 88 4.37 16.10 -18.79
CA ASN A 88 4.40 16.87 -20.04
C ASN A 88 3.32 16.48 -21.03
N TYR A 89 2.71 15.32 -20.86
CA TYR A 89 1.71 14.79 -21.77
C TYR A 89 0.38 14.59 -21.04
N PRO A 90 -0.77 14.88 -21.69
CA PRO A 90 -2.10 14.65 -21.12
C PRO A 90 -2.46 13.16 -21.21
N LEU A 91 -1.61 12.32 -20.65
CA LEU A 91 -1.73 10.87 -20.62
C LEU A 91 -2.03 10.45 -19.19
N ARG A 92 -3.13 9.73 -18.98
CA ARG A 92 -3.42 9.09 -17.70
C ARG A 92 -2.48 7.90 -17.52
N GLY A 93 -1.74 7.86 -16.42
CA GLY A 93 -0.77 6.81 -16.11
C GLY A 93 -1.08 6.14 -14.78
N ALA A 94 -0.94 4.81 -14.71
CA ALA A 94 -1.02 4.09 -13.45
C ALA A 94 0.17 3.17 -13.22
N VAL A 95 0.63 3.09 -11.97
CA VAL A 95 1.71 2.17 -11.57
C VAL A 95 1.35 1.45 -10.28
N THR A 96 1.91 0.26 -10.05
CA THR A 96 1.62 -0.53 -8.85
C THR A 96 2.84 -1.17 -8.20
N TRP A 97 2.82 -1.30 -6.87
CA TRP A 97 3.78 -2.08 -6.08
C TRP A 97 3.33 -2.30 -4.62
N LYS A 98 4.11 -3.08 -3.88
CA LYS A 98 3.94 -3.30 -2.45
C LYS A 98 4.56 -2.16 -1.61
N SER A 99 3.72 -1.47 -0.85
CA SER A 99 4.12 -0.54 0.20
C SER A 99 4.34 -1.21 1.57
N ILE A 100 5.25 -0.72 2.40
CA ILE A 100 6.01 0.53 2.29
C ILE A 100 7.35 0.40 1.58
N VAL A 101 7.96 -0.79 1.58
CA VAL A 101 9.34 -0.97 1.11
C VAL A 101 9.53 -0.67 -0.36
N GLY A 102 8.54 -0.99 -1.22
CA GLY A 102 8.57 -0.59 -2.62
C GLY A 102 8.47 0.93 -2.79
N THR A 103 7.70 1.61 -1.92
CA THR A 103 7.65 3.07 -1.88
C THR A 103 8.97 3.69 -1.39
N ASN A 104 9.71 3.02 -0.51
CA ASN A 104 11.08 3.43 -0.15
C ASN A 104 12.00 3.40 -1.38
N VAL A 105 11.91 2.35 -2.21
CA VAL A 105 12.66 2.23 -3.47
C VAL A 105 12.23 3.32 -4.47
N ALA A 106 10.93 3.58 -4.59
CA ALA A 106 10.36 4.58 -5.49
C ALA A 106 10.55 6.05 -5.06
N ALA A 107 10.99 6.29 -3.83
CA ALA A 107 10.90 7.59 -3.16
C ALA A 107 11.56 8.75 -3.91
N ASP A 108 12.69 8.50 -4.57
CA ASP A 108 13.42 9.53 -5.32
C ASP A 108 12.65 9.97 -6.58
N ALA A 109 12.20 9.00 -7.38
CA ALA A 109 11.37 9.25 -8.54
C ALA A 109 10.05 9.96 -8.17
N LEU A 110 9.40 9.52 -7.09
CA LEU A 110 8.18 10.15 -6.57
C LEU A 110 8.40 11.59 -6.11
N SER A 111 9.55 11.89 -5.48
CA SER A 111 9.88 13.26 -5.04
C SER A 111 10.03 14.19 -6.25
N ASN A 112 10.69 13.72 -7.30
CA ASN A 112 10.86 14.47 -8.55
C ASN A 112 9.54 14.66 -9.30
N LEU A 113 8.73 13.60 -9.42
CA LEU A 113 7.40 13.63 -10.03
C LEU A 113 6.48 14.62 -9.31
N ALA A 114 6.42 14.56 -7.98
CA ALA A 114 5.58 15.45 -7.18
C ALA A 114 6.05 16.89 -7.22
N SER A 115 7.37 17.13 -7.29
CA SER A 115 7.94 18.48 -7.46
C SER A 115 7.42 19.14 -8.74
N ALA A 116 7.69 18.53 -9.89
CA ALA A 116 7.21 19.02 -11.18
C ALA A 116 5.67 19.11 -11.23
N GLY A 117 4.98 18.12 -10.66
CA GLY A 117 3.54 17.94 -10.82
C GLY A 117 3.18 17.31 -12.16
N VAL A 118 1.90 17.03 -12.35
CA VAL A 118 1.40 16.30 -13.53
C VAL A 118 0.24 17.05 -14.20
N ILE A 119 0.15 16.92 -15.52
CA ILE A 119 -0.99 17.43 -16.32
C ILE A 119 -1.89 16.31 -16.81
N GLY A 120 -1.35 15.11 -17.04
CA GLY A 120 -2.14 13.89 -17.18
C GLY A 120 -2.34 13.29 -15.80
N GLY A 121 -3.51 12.70 -15.52
CA GLY A 121 -3.73 12.10 -14.21
C GLY A 121 -2.73 10.97 -13.93
N ALA A 122 -2.11 10.97 -12.76
CA ALA A 122 -1.14 9.95 -12.35
C ALA A 122 -1.62 9.24 -11.08
N LEU A 123 -1.81 7.92 -11.18
CA LEU A 123 -2.29 7.08 -10.09
C LEU A 123 -1.23 6.05 -9.68
N ILE A 124 -1.01 5.89 -8.38
CA ILE A 124 -0.05 4.95 -7.80
C ILE A 124 -0.86 3.99 -6.92
N VAL A 125 -1.10 2.78 -7.39
CA VAL A 125 -1.81 1.75 -6.61
C VAL A 125 -0.81 1.07 -5.69
N VAL A 126 -0.98 1.21 -4.38
CA VAL A 126 -0.08 0.61 -3.40
C VAL A 126 -0.81 -0.40 -2.54
N GLY A 127 -0.21 -1.58 -2.41
CA GLY A 127 -0.64 -2.57 -1.43
C GLY A 127 0.01 -2.30 -0.09
N GLU A 128 -0.73 -1.92 0.94
CA GLU A 128 -0.22 -1.77 2.31
C GLU A 128 -0.74 -2.91 3.20
N ASP A 129 0.07 -3.37 4.14
CA ASP A 129 -0.37 -4.36 5.14
C ASP A 129 0.27 -3.99 6.47
N TYR A 130 -0.58 -3.60 7.42
CA TYR A 130 -0.22 -3.30 8.79
C TYR A 130 -0.64 -4.51 9.64
N GLY A 131 0.29 -5.42 9.89
CA GLY A 131 -0.02 -6.74 10.42
C GLY A 131 1.01 -7.81 10.04
N GLU A 132 0.85 -9.03 10.57
CA GLU A 132 1.77 -10.15 10.39
C GLU A 132 1.51 -10.97 9.10
N GLY A 133 0.70 -10.46 8.17
CA GLY A 133 0.20 -11.22 7.01
C GLY A 133 1.24 -11.43 5.90
N ALA A 134 1.89 -10.36 5.44
CA ALA A 134 2.88 -10.43 4.35
C ALA A 134 4.04 -9.41 4.46
N SER A 135 3.92 -8.39 5.31
CA SER A 135 4.92 -7.31 5.45
C SER A 135 6.07 -7.69 6.41
N VAL A 136 7.31 -7.44 5.99
CA VAL A 136 8.52 -7.61 6.85
C VAL A 136 8.75 -6.37 7.74
N ILE A 137 8.34 -5.18 7.28
CA ILE A 137 8.56 -3.90 7.97
C ILE A 137 7.21 -3.21 8.19
N GLN A 138 6.97 -2.76 9.44
CA GLN A 138 5.72 -2.11 9.86
C GLN A 138 5.87 -0.58 9.81
N GLU A 139 5.83 -0.01 8.60
CA GLU A 139 5.78 1.43 8.33
C GLU A 139 4.54 1.77 7.47
N ARG A 140 4.32 3.06 7.18
CA ARG A 140 3.10 3.58 6.54
C ARG A 140 3.41 4.41 5.29
N THR A 141 2.64 4.20 4.23
CA THR A 141 2.67 5.00 2.99
C THR A 141 2.35 6.47 3.25
N HIS A 142 1.52 6.74 4.26
CA HIS A 142 1.13 8.09 4.67
C HIS A 142 2.34 9.02 4.88
N ALA A 143 3.45 8.52 5.42
CA ALA A 143 4.67 9.31 5.61
C ALA A 143 5.25 9.83 4.27
N PHE A 144 5.15 9.05 3.19
CA PHE A 144 5.61 9.45 1.86
C PHE A 144 4.67 10.42 1.17
N ALA A 145 3.36 10.24 1.37
CA ALA A 145 2.36 11.18 0.90
C ALA A 145 2.62 12.58 1.48
N LEU A 146 2.84 12.66 2.80
CA LEU A 146 3.24 13.89 3.49
C LEU A 146 4.58 14.43 3.00
N LYS A 147 5.63 13.60 3.04
CA LYS A 147 7.01 13.98 2.65
C LYS A 147 7.07 14.58 1.25
N SER A 148 6.38 13.96 0.30
CA SER A 148 6.53 14.30 -1.13
C SER A 148 5.40 15.21 -1.64
N SER A 149 4.38 15.46 -0.82
CA SER A 149 3.13 16.14 -1.19
C SER A 149 2.37 15.42 -2.32
N LEU A 150 2.16 14.12 -2.13
CA LEU A 150 1.29 13.28 -2.96
C LEU A 150 -0.05 13.11 -2.26
N TRP A 151 -1.17 12.98 -2.97
CA TRP A 151 -2.46 12.71 -2.31
C TRP A 151 -2.61 11.21 -2.03
N LEU A 152 -3.25 10.85 -0.92
CA LEU A 152 -3.45 9.49 -0.46
C LEU A 152 -4.95 9.21 -0.31
N LEU A 153 -5.43 8.29 -1.14
CA LEU A 153 -6.76 7.71 -1.08
C LEU A 153 -6.68 6.40 -0.30
N ASP A 154 -7.65 6.21 0.58
CA ASP A 154 -7.79 5.04 1.44
C ASP A 154 -9.28 4.62 1.43
N PRO A 155 -9.79 4.10 0.30
CA PRO A 155 -11.21 3.87 0.09
C PRO A 155 -11.80 2.87 1.07
N ARG A 156 -13.08 3.03 1.40
CA ARG A 156 -13.87 1.99 2.05
C ARG A 156 -13.74 0.66 1.27
N PRO A 157 -13.54 -0.49 1.96
CA PRO A 157 -13.40 -1.79 1.29
C PRO A 157 -14.73 -2.33 0.73
N ASP A 158 -15.26 -1.69 -0.31
CA ASP A 158 -16.32 -2.18 -1.18
C ASP A 158 -16.04 -1.79 -2.63
N LEU A 159 -16.50 -2.59 -3.59
CA LEU A 159 -16.15 -2.38 -5.01
C LEU A 159 -16.65 -1.05 -5.57
N PRO A 160 -17.91 -0.63 -5.35
CA PRO A 160 -18.38 0.67 -5.84
C PRO A 160 -17.49 1.83 -5.39
N THR A 161 -17.10 1.87 -4.11
CA THR A 161 -16.25 2.93 -3.56
C THR A 161 -14.83 2.84 -4.11
N ILE A 162 -14.23 1.65 -4.19
CA ILE A 162 -12.88 1.46 -4.77
C ILE A 162 -12.84 1.93 -6.23
N VAL A 163 -13.81 1.50 -7.05
CA VAL A 163 -13.91 1.89 -8.47
C VAL A 163 -14.10 3.39 -8.61
N HIS A 164 -15.01 3.97 -7.81
CA HIS A 164 -15.24 5.41 -7.80
C HIS A 164 -13.98 6.20 -7.44
N MET A 165 -13.20 5.72 -6.46
CA MET A 165 -11.98 6.38 -6.02
C MET A 165 -10.83 6.24 -7.03
N VAL A 166 -10.79 5.18 -7.85
CA VAL A 166 -9.86 5.11 -9.00
C VAL A 166 -10.21 6.20 -10.03
N GLU A 167 -11.49 6.27 -10.45
CA GLU A 167 -11.96 7.27 -11.43
C GLU A 167 -11.70 8.69 -10.92
N LYS A 168 -12.11 8.98 -9.68
CA LYS A 168 -11.89 10.27 -9.03
C LYS A 168 -10.44 10.54 -8.67
N GLY A 169 -9.60 9.52 -8.52
CA GLY A 169 -8.17 9.66 -8.31
C GLY A 169 -7.49 10.30 -9.52
N PHE A 170 -7.83 9.88 -10.74
CA PHE A 170 -7.35 10.54 -11.96
C PHE A 170 -7.85 11.98 -12.07
N GLU A 171 -9.13 12.21 -11.85
CA GLU A 171 -9.72 13.57 -11.91
C GLU A 171 -9.13 14.50 -10.85
N LEU A 172 -8.93 14.02 -9.62
CA LEU A 172 -8.27 14.75 -8.54
C LEU A 172 -6.83 15.09 -8.93
N SER A 173 -6.11 14.14 -9.53
CA SER A 173 -4.74 14.34 -9.99
C SER A 173 -4.66 15.46 -11.03
N GLU A 174 -5.57 15.46 -11.99
CA GLU A 174 -5.67 16.46 -13.05
C GLU A 174 -6.11 17.83 -12.53
N ALA A 175 -7.11 17.86 -11.64
CA ALA A 175 -7.65 19.09 -11.07
C ALA A 175 -6.66 19.81 -10.14
N SER A 176 -5.74 19.07 -9.52
CA SER A 176 -4.76 19.61 -8.57
C SER A 176 -3.32 19.60 -9.08
N ASN A 177 -3.06 19.05 -10.27
CA ASN A 177 -1.72 18.84 -10.82
C ASN A 177 -0.75 18.03 -9.93
N THR A 178 -1.27 17.08 -9.17
CA THR A 178 -0.50 16.28 -8.20
C THR A 178 -0.76 14.79 -8.42
N PRO A 179 0.26 13.91 -8.37
CA PRO A 179 0.05 12.47 -8.41
C PRO A 179 -0.70 11.96 -7.18
N VAL A 180 -1.50 10.91 -7.36
CA VAL A 180 -2.39 10.37 -6.33
C VAL A 180 -2.03 8.91 -6.05
N MET A 181 -1.95 8.55 -4.78
CA MET A 181 -1.75 7.20 -4.28
C MET A 181 -3.11 6.61 -3.91
N LEU A 182 -3.40 5.39 -4.37
CA LEU A 182 -4.53 4.57 -3.96
C LEU A 182 -4.01 3.45 -3.07
N GLU A 183 -4.26 3.55 -1.77
CA GLU A 183 -3.86 2.55 -0.80
C GLU A 183 -4.91 1.45 -0.69
N LEU A 184 -4.47 0.19 -0.82
CA LEU A 184 -5.30 -0.99 -0.64
C LEU A 184 -4.67 -1.92 0.39
N ARG A 185 -5.44 -2.22 1.44
CA ARG A 185 -5.09 -3.25 2.44
C ARG A 185 -5.38 -4.64 1.91
N ILE A 186 -4.82 -5.69 2.53
CA ILE A 186 -5.05 -7.10 2.17
C ILE A 186 -6.54 -7.39 1.96
N ARG A 187 -7.37 -7.02 2.94
CA ARG A 187 -8.82 -7.28 2.90
C ARG A 187 -9.51 -6.57 1.73
N ALA A 188 -9.07 -5.37 1.36
CA ALA A 188 -9.62 -4.62 0.23
C ALA A 188 -9.20 -5.24 -1.11
N CYS A 189 -7.99 -5.78 -1.20
CA CYS A 189 -7.52 -6.47 -2.42
C CYS A 189 -8.36 -7.72 -2.73
N HIS A 190 -8.76 -8.46 -1.69
CA HIS A 190 -9.51 -9.73 -1.79
C HIS A 190 -11.02 -9.59 -1.51
N VAL A 191 -11.55 -8.37 -1.38
CA VAL A 191 -12.99 -8.19 -1.16
C VAL A 191 -13.75 -8.61 -2.43
N TYR A 192 -14.80 -9.41 -2.27
CA TYR A 192 -15.72 -9.73 -3.35
C TYR A 192 -16.95 -8.83 -3.28
N GLY A 193 -17.41 -8.36 -4.44
CA GLY A 193 -18.62 -7.57 -4.52
C GLY A 193 -19.12 -7.41 -5.95
N ALA A 194 -19.95 -6.39 -6.14
CA ALA A 194 -20.50 -6.03 -7.45
C ALA A 194 -20.60 -4.52 -7.61
N PHE A 195 -20.55 -4.04 -8.85
CA PHE A 195 -20.83 -2.66 -9.22
C PHE A 195 -21.34 -2.59 -10.66
N ASP A 196 -22.03 -1.50 -11.00
CA ASP A 196 -22.47 -1.25 -12.37
C ASP A 196 -21.27 -0.84 -13.23
N ALA A 197 -20.95 -1.67 -14.22
CA ALA A 197 -19.81 -1.43 -15.09
C ALA A 197 -20.09 -0.26 -16.04
N LYS A 198 -19.01 0.39 -16.46
CA LYS A 198 -19.03 1.37 -17.54
C LYS A 198 -18.23 0.86 -18.72
N ASN A 199 -18.52 1.42 -19.89
CA ASN A 199 -17.72 1.20 -21.08
C ASN A 199 -16.25 1.57 -20.84
N ASN A 200 -15.34 0.74 -21.34
CA ASN A 200 -13.91 1.08 -21.36
C ASN A 200 -13.68 2.29 -22.28
N VAL A 201 -12.78 3.17 -21.87
CA VAL A 201 -12.49 4.41 -22.60
C VAL A 201 -11.10 4.29 -23.22
N ALA A 202 -10.97 4.47 -24.53
CA ALA A 202 -9.67 4.58 -25.15
C ALA A 202 -9.09 5.99 -24.88
N ALA A 203 -7.83 6.06 -24.44
CA ALA A 203 -7.17 7.34 -24.24
C ALA A 203 -7.08 8.13 -25.56
N LYS A 204 -7.24 9.46 -25.48
CA LYS A 204 -7.13 10.37 -26.63
C LYS A 204 -5.78 10.22 -27.35
N PHE A 205 -4.72 10.04 -26.57
CA PHE A 205 -3.38 9.74 -27.05
C PHE A 205 -2.90 8.45 -26.41
N SER A 206 -2.30 7.56 -27.20
CA SER A 206 -1.97 6.20 -26.80
C SER A 206 -0.96 5.56 -27.77
N ALA A 207 -0.63 4.28 -27.57
CA ALA A 207 0.22 3.54 -28.51
C ALA A 207 -0.39 3.45 -29.92
N LYS A 208 -1.73 3.48 -30.02
CA LYS A 208 -2.49 3.51 -31.27
C LYS A 208 -2.70 4.92 -31.83
N HIS A 209 -2.96 5.88 -30.95
CA HIS A 209 -3.18 7.29 -31.32
C HIS A 209 -1.98 8.13 -30.88
N LYS A 210 -0.89 8.07 -31.66
CA LYS A 210 0.38 8.69 -31.28
C LYS A 210 0.29 10.21 -31.27
N ILE A 211 0.99 10.84 -30.32
CA ILE A 211 1.21 12.29 -30.30
C ILE A 211 2.13 12.64 -31.48
N PRO A 212 1.81 13.64 -32.31
CA PRO A 212 2.57 13.91 -33.54
C PRO A 212 3.96 14.48 -33.30
N SER A 213 4.22 15.08 -32.15
CA SER A 213 5.51 15.68 -31.78
C SER A 213 5.71 15.68 -30.27
N PRO A 214 6.97 15.70 -29.78
CA PRO A 214 7.24 15.88 -28.35
C PRO A 214 6.59 17.15 -27.79
N ALA A 215 6.35 17.16 -26.48
CA ALA A 215 5.86 18.35 -25.79
C ALA A 215 6.87 19.50 -25.96
N VAL A 216 6.36 20.74 -25.94
CA VAL A 216 7.22 21.92 -25.92
C VAL A 216 8.10 21.86 -24.67
N PHE A 217 9.38 22.19 -24.84
CA PHE A 217 10.31 22.24 -23.73
C PHE A 217 9.95 23.36 -22.75
N GLU A 218 9.63 23.00 -21.51
CA GLU A 218 9.35 23.93 -20.42
C GLU A 218 10.29 23.65 -19.24
N TYR A 219 11.29 24.53 -19.05
CA TYR A 219 12.30 24.37 -18.00
C TYR A 219 11.68 24.30 -16.59
N ASP A 220 10.58 25.02 -16.36
CA ASP A 220 9.89 25.08 -15.07
C ASP A 220 9.25 23.74 -14.64
N ARG A 221 9.21 22.74 -15.53
CA ARG A 221 8.77 21.37 -15.23
C ARG A 221 9.92 20.43 -14.89
N LEU A 222 11.16 20.89 -14.94
CA LEU A 222 12.31 20.14 -14.47
C LEU A 222 12.54 20.45 -12.98
N SER A 223 12.80 19.41 -12.19
CA SER A 223 13.07 19.54 -10.75
C SER A 223 14.50 20.05 -10.47
N HIS A 224 14.86 21.18 -11.10
CA HIS A 224 16.18 21.79 -11.03
C HIS A 224 16.08 23.28 -10.63
N PRO A 225 16.98 23.81 -9.79
CA PRO A 225 16.99 25.25 -9.49
C PRO A 225 17.11 26.12 -10.75
N PRO A 226 16.44 27.30 -10.80
CA PRO A 226 15.60 27.89 -9.75
C PRO A 226 14.13 27.40 -9.74
N ALA A 227 13.70 26.54 -10.66
CA ALA A 227 12.29 26.14 -10.81
C ALA A 227 11.70 25.47 -9.56
N THR A 228 12.54 24.78 -8.77
CA THR A 228 12.13 24.05 -7.57
C THR A 228 11.46 24.92 -6.50
N PHE A 229 11.84 26.18 -6.34
CA PHE A 229 11.16 27.08 -5.38
C PHE A 229 9.76 27.51 -5.86
N ALA A 230 9.58 27.70 -7.17
CA ALA A 230 8.26 27.98 -7.72
C ALA A 230 7.35 26.74 -7.61
N GLN A 231 7.90 25.55 -7.90
CA GLN A 231 7.22 24.27 -7.71
C GLN A 231 6.78 24.04 -6.26
N GLU A 232 7.65 24.33 -5.29
CA GLU A 232 7.32 24.25 -3.86
C GLU A 232 6.14 25.16 -3.50
N LYS A 233 6.16 26.43 -3.95
CA LYS A 233 5.03 27.35 -3.75
C LYS A 233 3.76 26.84 -4.41
N HIS A 234 3.84 26.30 -5.63
CA HIS A 234 2.67 25.75 -6.31
C HIS A 234 2.01 24.63 -5.50
N LYS A 235 2.79 23.75 -4.86
CA LYS A 235 2.25 22.67 -4.01
C LYS A 235 1.33 23.20 -2.91
N THR A 236 1.73 24.27 -2.23
CA THR A 236 1.02 24.80 -1.05
C THR A 236 -0.03 25.85 -1.39
N GLU A 237 0.25 26.74 -2.35
CA GLU A 237 -0.60 27.88 -2.69
C GLU A 237 -1.68 27.53 -3.73
N GLN A 238 -1.46 26.49 -4.55
CA GLN A 238 -2.37 26.12 -5.65
C GLN A 238 -2.87 24.68 -5.54
N ARG A 239 -1.96 23.70 -5.51
CA ARG A 239 -2.33 22.28 -5.63
C ARG A 239 -3.10 21.75 -4.42
N LEU A 240 -2.62 22.04 -3.21
CA LEU A 240 -3.29 21.63 -1.97
C LEU A 240 -4.71 22.23 -1.85
N PRO A 241 -4.92 23.55 -2.03
CA PRO A 241 -6.28 24.12 -2.05
C PRO A 241 -7.17 23.53 -3.15
N ALA A 242 -6.62 23.32 -4.36
CA ALA A 242 -7.38 22.71 -5.47
C ALA A 242 -7.83 21.28 -5.13
N ALA A 243 -6.95 20.49 -4.51
CA ALA A 243 -7.29 19.15 -4.04
C ALA A 243 -8.39 19.17 -2.97
N GLN A 244 -8.26 20.02 -1.95
CA GLN A 244 -9.27 20.15 -0.89
C GLN A 244 -10.63 20.58 -1.43
N LYS A 245 -10.64 21.53 -2.38
CA LYS A 245 -11.85 21.96 -3.09
C LYS A 245 -12.48 20.80 -3.87
N PHE A 246 -11.67 20.08 -4.67
CA PHE A 246 -12.15 18.94 -5.44
C PHE A 246 -12.76 17.85 -4.55
N ILE A 247 -12.10 17.53 -3.44
CA ILE A 247 -12.56 16.54 -2.44
C ILE A 247 -13.94 16.94 -1.89
N LEU A 248 -14.12 18.22 -1.54
CA LEU A 248 -15.37 18.72 -0.98
C LEU A 248 -16.51 18.74 -2.02
N GLU A 249 -16.24 19.26 -3.23
CA GLU A 249 -17.24 19.38 -4.30
C GLU A 249 -17.70 18.02 -4.81
N ASN A 250 -16.79 17.04 -4.87
CA ASN A 250 -17.10 15.66 -5.30
C ASN A 250 -17.50 14.74 -4.15
N LYS A 251 -17.54 15.24 -2.91
CA LYS A 251 -17.92 14.48 -1.70
C LYS A 251 -17.16 13.16 -1.55
N LEU A 252 -15.85 13.18 -1.76
CA LEU A 252 -15.05 11.93 -1.74
C LEU A 252 -15.03 11.27 -0.36
N ASN A 253 -15.09 12.05 0.71
CA ASN A 253 -15.29 11.55 2.08
C ASN A 253 -16.78 11.46 2.42
N GLU A 254 -17.20 10.43 3.13
CA GLU A 254 -18.60 10.14 3.45
C GLU A 254 -18.96 10.55 4.87
N ILE A 255 -20.16 11.11 5.07
CA ILE A 255 -20.75 11.32 6.40
C ILE A 255 -21.91 10.34 6.54
N LEU A 256 -21.81 9.45 7.52
CA LEU A 256 -22.79 8.39 7.80
C LEU A 256 -23.43 8.61 9.17
N GLY A 257 -24.65 8.08 9.31
CA GLY A 257 -25.45 8.21 10.51
C GLY A 257 -26.06 9.59 10.72
N PRO A 258 -26.50 9.91 11.95
CA PRO A 258 -27.16 11.18 12.22
C PRO A 258 -26.19 12.36 12.08
N GLU A 259 -26.70 13.50 11.65
CA GLU A 259 -25.92 14.74 11.52
C GLU A 259 -25.43 15.24 12.91
N ASN A 260 -26.29 15.08 13.91
CA ASN A 260 -26.08 15.53 15.28
C ASN A 260 -25.82 14.36 16.23
N GLY A 261 -25.02 14.60 17.26
CA GLY A 261 -24.75 13.67 18.35
C GLY A 261 -23.67 14.23 19.26
N ASP A 262 -23.71 13.86 20.55
CA ASP A 262 -22.73 14.33 21.54
C ASP A 262 -21.31 13.80 21.26
N VAL A 263 -21.21 12.66 20.58
CA VAL A 263 -19.95 12.02 20.17
C VAL A 263 -19.94 11.70 18.68
N GLY A 264 -18.75 11.61 18.07
CA GLY A 264 -18.59 11.18 16.68
C GLY A 264 -17.36 10.31 16.47
N ILE A 265 -17.26 9.70 15.28
CA ILE A 265 -16.12 8.86 14.88
C ILE A 265 -15.56 9.39 13.56
N ILE A 266 -14.25 9.57 13.46
CA ILE A 266 -13.54 9.82 12.21
C ILE A 266 -12.70 8.58 11.93
N VAL A 267 -12.86 7.96 10.77
CA VAL A 267 -12.24 6.66 10.46
C VAL A 267 -11.56 6.69 9.11
N GLN A 268 -10.36 6.11 9.01
CA GLN A 268 -9.74 5.78 7.73
C GLN A 268 -10.65 4.86 6.92
N GLY A 269 -10.92 5.17 5.64
CA GLY A 269 -11.88 4.41 4.84
C GLY A 269 -11.60 2.91 4.85
N GLY A 270 -10.35 2.49 4.65
CA GLY A 270 -9.92 1.10 4.69
C GLY A 270 -10.24 0.33 5.99
N LEU A 271 -10.49 1.03 7.10
CA LEU A 271 -10.85 0.42 8.40
C LEU A 271 -12.36 0.36 8.65
N PHE A 272 -13.17 0.95 7.77
CA PHE A 272 -14.61 1.09 8.00
C PHE A 272 -15.32 -0.25 8.21
N ASN A 273 -14.99 -1.30 7.45
CA ASN A 273 -15.67 -2.60 7.59
C ASN A 273 -15.43 -3.21 8.99
N VAL A 274 -14.24 -3.03 9.56
CA VAL A 274 -13.93 -3.47 10.94
C VAL A 274 -14.74 -2.66 11.95
N LEU A 275 -14.77 -1.33 11.79
CA LEU A 275 -15.60 -0.44 12.61
C LEU A 275 -17.08 -0.85 12.56
N ASN A 276 -17.63 -0.97 11.34
CA ASN A 276 -19.03 -1.29 11.11
C ASN A 276 -19.40 -2.63 11.75
N GLY A 277 -18.56 -3.65 11.61
CA GLY A 277 -18.77 -4.96 12.23
C GLY A 277 -18.78 -4.92 13.76
N ARG A 278 -18.18 -3.90 14.41
CA ARG A 278 -18.26 -3.70 15.87
C ARG A 278 -19.43 -2.81 16.27
N LEU A 279 -19.74 -1.77 15.50
CA LEU A 279 -20.94 -0.96 15.73
C LEU A 279 -22.22 -1.79 15.55
N ALA A 280 -22.26 -2.70 14.56
CA ALA A 280 -23.39 -3.61 14.36
C ALA A 280 -23.58 -4.55 15.56
N LEU A 281 -22.49 -5.10 16.10
CA LEU A 281 -22.52 -5.91 17.32
C LEU A 281 -23.05 -5.11 18.53
N ALA A 282 -22.72 -3.82 18.61
CA ALA A 282 -23.23 -2.91 19.63
C ALA A 282 -24.68 -2.43 19.39
N GLY A 283 -25.34 -2.84 18.30
CA GLY A 283 -26.67 -2.34 17.89
C GLY A 283 -26.68 -0.91 17.32
N LEU A 284 -25.49 -0.34 17.09
CA LEU A 284 -25.22 1.01 16.58
C LEU A 284 -24.98 1.04 15.06
N SER A 285 -25.11 -0.10 14.37
CA SER A 285 -25.12 -0.20 12.91
C SER A 285 -25.80 -1.51 12.48
N ASP A 286 -25.71 -1.87 11.21
CA ASP A 286 -26.08 -3.16 10.64
C ASP A 286 -25.06 -3.63 9.58
N ALA A 287 -25.35 -4.77 8.94
CA ALA A 287 -24.49 -5.34 7.90
C ALA A 287 -24.37 -4.47 6.64
N PHE A 288 -25.25 -3.48 6.45
CA PHE A 288 -25.28 -2.59 5.30
C PHE A 288 -24.61 -1.24 5.57
N GLY A 289 -24.10 -1.01 6.78
CA GLY A 289 -23.45 0.25 7.14
C GLY A 289 -24.44 1.36 7.51
N ASN A 290 -25.65 1.03 7.95
CA ASN A 290 -26.60 2.01 8.47
C ASN A 290 -26.22 2.45 9.89
N VAL A 291 -25.12 3.22 9.98
CA VAL A 291 -24.51 3.65 11.24
C VAL A 291 -25.46 4.58 12.00
N LYS A 292 -25.55 4.43 13.33
CA LYS A 292 -26.39 5.25 14.22
C LYS A 292 -25.61 6.27 15.06
N VAL A 293 -24.30 6.33 14.87
CA VAL A 293 -23.37 7.29 15.47
C VAL A 293 -22.80 8.18 14.36
N PRO A 294 -22.75 9.53 14.53
CA PRO A 294 -22.16 10.40 13.51
C PRO A 294 -20.75 9.91 13.14
N THR A 295 -20.53 9.58 11.87
CA THR A 295 -19.28 8.97 11.41
C THR A 295 -18.79 9.63 10.13
N LEU A 296 -17.57 10.16 10.15
CA LEU A 296 -16.87 10.67 8.97
C LEU A 296 -15.89 9.61 8.48
N VAL A 297 -16.16 9.06 7.29
CA VAL A 297 -15.28 8.09 6.62
C VAL A 297 -14.34 8.85 5.68
N LEU A 298 -13.05 8.80 5.99
CA LEU A 298 -12.00 9.43 5.21
C LEU A 298 -11.52 8.47 4.12
N ASN A 299 -12.17 8.52 2.95
CA ASN A 299 -11.65 7.87 1.74
C ASN A 299 -10.45 8.62 1.15
N VAL A 300 -10.22 9.87 1.58
CA VAL A 300 -9.02 10.65 1.33
C VAL A 300 -8.38 10.97 2.67
N THR A 301 -7.26 10.29 2.98
CA THR A 301 -6.54 10.45 4.25
C THR A 301 -5.46 11.53 4.17
N TYR A 302 -5.03 11.89 2.96
CA TYR A 302 -4.24 13.09 2.72
C TYR A 302 -4.49 13.66 1.30
N PRO A 303 -4.73 14.96 1.13
CA PRO A 303 -4.83 15.96 2.17
C PRO A 303 -6.18 15.86 2.89
N LEU A 304 -6.17 16.13 4.19
CA LEU A 304 -7.41 16.35 4.94
C LEU A 304 -8.05 17.68 4.48
N VAL A 305 -9.38 17.77 4.65
CA VAL A 305 -10.16 18.98 4.36
C VAL A 305 -10.56 19.66 5.68
N PRO A 306 -9.89 20.76 6.09
CA PRO A 306 -10.12 21.39 7.39
C PRO A 306 -11.56 21.82 7.62
N GLU A 307 -12.22 22.39 6.60
CA GLU A 307 -13.61 22.82 6.71
C GLU A 307 -14.56 21.66 6.99
N GLN A 308 -14.38 20.52 6.29
CA GLN A 308 -15.20 19.33 6.47
C GLN A 308 -15.04 18.77 7.89
N ILE A 309 -13.80 18.66 8.37
CA ILE A 309 -13.50 18.14 9.71
C ILE A 309 -14.01 19.08 10.79
N ALA A 310 -13.78 20.39 10.66
CA ALA A 310 -14.27 21.38 11.61
C ALA A 310 -15.80 21.35 11.69
N ARG A 311 -16.49 21.30 10.54
CA ARG A 311 -17.96 21.18 10.48
C ARG A 311 -18.45 19.90 11.13
N PHE A 312 -17.78 18.77 10.87
CA PHE A 312 -18.14 17.49 11.49
C PHE A 312 -17.96 17.52 13.01
N CYS A 313 -16.90 18.12 13.52
CA CYS A 313 -16.63 18.16 14.96
C CYS A 313 -17.44 19.22 15.71
N ALA A 314 -17.91 20.28 15.03
CA ALA A 314 -18.69 21.34 15.65
C ALA A 314 -19.91 20.80 16.41
N GLY A 315 -20.10 21.26 17.64
CA GLY A 315 -21.19 20.84 18.53
C GLY A 315 -20.99 19.49 19.23
N LYS A 316 -19.96 18.71 18.88
CA LYS A 316 -19.65 17.43 19.54
C LYS A 316 -18.78 17.66 20.78
N LYS A 317 -19.04 16.91 21.85
CA LYS A 317 -18.18 16.87 23.05
C LYS A 317 -16.84 16.23 22.73
N SER A 318 -16.88 15.10 22.02
CA SER A 318 -15.68 14.36 21.66
C SER A 318 -15.80 13.64 20.31
N VAL A 319 -14.66 13.36 19.69
CA VAL A 319 -14.54 12.48 18.52
C VAL A 319 -13.47 11.41 18.75
N LEU A 320 -13.73 10.20 18.26
CA LEU A 320 -12.74 9.12 18.19
C LEU A 320 -12.11 9.10 16.79
N ILE A 321 -10.78 9.15 16.72
CA ILE A 321 -10.00 8.97 15.50
C ILE A 321 -9.59 7.50 15.41
N LEU A 322 -10.21 6.76 14.50
CA LEU A 322 -9.83 5.39 14.19
C LEU A 322 -8.77 5.41 13.08
N GLU A 323 -7.52 5.56 13.50
CA GLU A 323 -6.34 5.56 12.64
C GLU A 323 -5.40 4.40 13.00
N GLU A 324 -5.13 3.52 12.04
CA GLU A 324 -4.21 2.40 12.19
C GLU A 324 -2.76 2.84 11.92
N GLY A 325 -1.86 2.35 12.77
CA GLY A 325 -0.42 2.54 12.68
C GLY A 325 0.15 3.79 13.33
N ASN A 326 1.48 3.91 13.27
CA ASN A 326 2.29 4.94 13.91
C ASN A 326 3.26 5.60 12.91
N PRO A 327 3.48 6.93 12.96
CA PRO A 327 2.81 7.92 13.82
C PRO A 327 1.33 8.14 13.46
N GLU A 328 0.54 8.69 14.38
CA GLU A 328 -0.87 9.06 14.23
C GLU A 328 -1.08 10.38 13.45
N PHE A 329 -0.75 10.38 12.16
CA PHE A 329 -0.81 11.56 11.29
C PHE A 329 -2.18 12.23 11.24
N ILE A 330 -3.27 11.45 11.19
CA ILE A 330 -4.64 11.98 11.11
C ILE A 330 -5.05 12.57 12.47
N GLU A 331 -4.80 11.86 13.57
CA GLU A 331 -5.11 12.37 14.91
C GLU A 331 -4.40 13.71 15.19
N GLN A 332 -3.10 13.80 14.89
CA GLN A 332 -2.32 15.02 15.02
C GLN A 332 -2.87 16.16 14.14
N ALA A 333 -3.19 15.87 12.88
CA ALA A 333 -3.71 16.87 11.95
C ALA A 333 -5.11 17.36 12.33
N VAL A 334 -6.00 16.47 12.78
CA VAL A 334 -7.31 16.83 13.31
C VAL A 334 -7.15 17.73 14.54
N GLY A 335 -6.23 17.41 15.46
CA GLY A 335 -5.91 18.27 16.60
C GLY A 335 -5.54 19.69 16.18
N GLN A 336 -4.68 19.83 15.16
CA GLN A 336 -4.31 21.13 14.63
C GLN A 336 -5.51 21.87 13.99
N ILE A 337 -6.33 21.17 13.21
CA ILE A 337 -7.52 21.73 12.54
C ILE A 337 -8.51 22.28 13.57
N LEU A 338 -8.84 21.48 14.60
CA LEU A 338 -9.79 21.89 15.63
C LEU A 338 -9.27 23.10 16.42
N ARG A 339 -7.98 23.12 16.78
CA ARG A 339 -7.40 24.26 17.51
C ARG A 339 -7.43 25.54 16.68
N LYS A 340 -7.14 25.47 15.37
CA LYS A 340 -7.20 26.62 14.44
C LYS A 340 -8.63 27.12 14.22
N ALA A 341 -9.62 26.23 14.29
CA ALA A 341 -11.04 26.55 14.20
C ALA A 341 -11.67 26.98 15.54
N ASP A 342 -10.87 27.06 16.61
CA ASP A 342 -11.31 27.35 17.98
C ASP A 342 -12.41 26.40 18.50
N LEU A 343 -12.32 25.12 18.12
CA LEU A 343 -13.23 24.07 18.56
C LEU A 343 -12.65 23.32 19.76
N ASN A 344 -13.46 23.19 20.81
CA ASN A 344 -13.09 22.49 22.06
C ASN A 344 -13.46 21.00 22.08
N THR A 345 -13.87 20.43 20.94
CA THR A 345 -14.19 19.01 20.81
C THR A 345 -12.96 18.17 21.19
N LYS A 346 -13.10 17.31 22.20
CA LYS A 346 -12.01 16.47 22.68
C LYS A 346 -11.71 15.34 21.70
N ILE A 347 -10.44 15.10 21.44
CA ILE A 347 -9.98 13.99 20.60
C ILE A 347 -9.65 12.78 21.47
N PHE A 348 -10.15 11.63 21.05
CA PHE A 348 -9.72 10.30 21.46
C PHE A 348 -9.13 9.59 20.24
N GLY A 349 -8.18 8.69 20.46
CA GLY A 349 -7.51 7.93 19.41
C GLY A 349 -6.51 6.97 20.05
N LYS A 350 -5.21 7.27 19.99
CA LYS A 350 -4.14 6.42 20.57
C LYS A 350 -4.18 6.28 22.10
N ASP A 351 -4.97 7.08 22.81
CA ASP A 351 -5.21 6.92 24.25
C ASP A 351 -6.11 5.72 24.57
N VAL A 352 -7.02 5.36 23.67
CA VAL A 352 -7.94 4.22 23.79
C VAL A 352 -7.65 3.08 22.81
N LEU A 353 -6.91 3.35 21.74
CA LEU A 353 -6.45 2.42 20.72
C LEU A 353 -4.92 2.27 20.76
N PRO A 354 -4.35 1.11 20.42
CA PRO A 354 -2.90 0.93 20.46
C PRO A 354 -2.19 1.74 19.36
N SER A 355 -0.96 2.21 19.64
CA SER A 355 -0.09 2.85 18.64
C SER A 355 0.52 1.86 17.65
N ALA A 356 0.67 0.59 18.05
CA ALA A 356 1.30 -0.45 17.23
C ALA A 356 0.41 -1.68 17.08
N GLY A 357 0.65 -2.43 16.01
CA GLY A 357 -0.10 -3.64 15.66
C GLY A 357 -1.36 -3.38 14.83
N GLU A 358 -1.88 -4.44 14.24
CA GLU A 358 -3.08 -4.43 13.41
C GLU A 358 -4.34 -4.11 14.23
N TYR A 359 -5.23 -3.28 13.66
CA TYR A 359 -6.54 -2.97 14.20
C TYR A 359 -7.53 -4.09 13.87
N THR A 360 -7.33 -5.22 14.54
CA THR A 360 -8.24 -6.36 14.50
C THR A 360 -9.62 -6.01 15.09
N PRO A 361 -10.67 -6.82 14.84
CA PRO A 361 -11.97 -6.61 15.47
C PRO A 361 -11.92 -6.54 17.01
N LEU A 362 -11.01 -7.28 17.67
CA LEU A 362 -10.82 -7.20 19.12
C LEU A 362 -10.26 -5.85 19.56
N VAL A 363 -9.28 -5.33 18.84
CA VAL A 363 -8.66 -4.02 19.12
C VAL A 363 -9.70 -2.91 18.98
N VAL A 364 -10.44 -2.89 17.88
CA VAL A 364 -11.48 -1.89 17.62
C VAL A 364 -12.61 -1.98 18.65
N ALA A 365 -13.04 -3.20 19.02
CA ALA A 365 -14.07 -3.38 20.05
C ALA A 365 -13.63 -2.83 21.43
N ARG A 366 -12.38 -3.08 21.84
CA ARG A 366 -11.84 -2.55 23.11
C ARG A 366 -11.75 -1.02 23.08
N GLY A 367 -11.29 -0.44 21.98
CA GLY A 367 -11.22 1.02 21.80
C GLY A 367 -12.59 1.68 21.84
N LEU A 368 -13.57 1.12 21.12
CA LEU A 368 -14.97 1.61 21.12
C LEU A 368 -15.60 1.51 22.51
N THR A 369 -15.42 0.39 23.21
CA THR A 369 -15.96 0.20 24.57
C THR A 369 -15.46 1.31 25.50
N LYS A 370 -14.14 1.53 25.54
CA LYS A 370 -13.54 2.61 26.35
C LYS A 370 -14.05 4.00 25.96
N PHE A 371 -14.16 4.27 24.66
CA PHE A 371 -14.63 5.56 24.16
C PHE A 371 -16.09 5.83 24.56
N PHE A 372 -16.99 4.86 24.41
CA PHE A 372 -18.39 5.01 24.78
C PHE A 372 -18.58 5.10 26.31
N GLU A 373 -17.86 4.28 27.08
CA GLU A 373 -17.88 4.33 28.55
C GLU A 373 -17.44 5.70 29.09
N ALA A 374 -16.43 6.31 28.49
CA ALA A 374 -15.97 7.67 28.85
C ALA A 374 -17.05 8.75 28.67
N HIS A 375 -18.14 8.45 27.95
CA HIS A 375 -19.27 9.34 27.70
C HIS A 375 -20.58 8.84 28.33
N GLY A 376 -20.52 7.85 29.22
CA GLY A 376 -21.69 7.29 29.90
C GLY A 376 -22.61 6.45 28.99
N HIS A 377 -22.08 5.95 27.88
CA HIS A 377 -22.79 5.02 27.00
C HIS A 377 -22.30 3.60 27.26
N GLU A 378 -23.21 2.73 27.72
CA GLU A 378 -22.91 1.32 27.92
C GLU A 378 -23.04 0.54 26.61
N THR A 379 -22.08 -0.34 26.33
CA THR A 379 -22.09 -1.24 25.18
C THR A 379 -22.01 -2.70 25.63
N PRO A 380 -23.04 -3.23 26.34
CA PRO A 380 -22.97 -4.56 26.96
C PRO A 380 -22.66 -5.67 25.95
N ALA A 381 -23.21 -5.59 24.74
CA ALA A 381 -22.93 -6.57 23.67
C ALA A 381 -21.45 -6.62 23.26
N LEU A 382 -20.73 -5.48 23.28
CA LEU A 382 -19.28 -5.46 23.03
C LEU A 382 -18.52 -6.05 24.21
N THR A 383 -18.88 -5.66 25.43
CA THR A 383 -18.23 -6.13 26.67
C THR A 383 -18.38 -7.64 26.84
N ASP A 384 -19.58 -8.17 26.63
CA ASP A 384 -19.88 -9.61 26.69
C ASP A 384 -19.11 -10.38 25.61
N TRP A 385 -19.05 -9.85 24.39
CA TRP A 385 -18.31 -10.47 23.30
C TRP A 385 -16.79 -10.49 23.57
N LEU A 386 -16.24 -9.40 24.11
CA LEU A 386 -14.84 -9.32 24.53
C LEU A 386 -14.53 -10.34 25.64
N ALA A 387 -15.40 -10.44 26.65
CA ALA A 387 -15.24 -11.41 27.73
C ALA A 387 -15.29 -12.86 27.21
N ALA A 388 -16.19 -13.16 26.28
CA ALA A 388 -16.28 -14.46 25.64
C ALA A 388 -15.02 -14.79 24.81
N ALA A 389 -14.49 -13.83 24.06
CA ALA A 389 -13.26 -14.02 23.29
C ALA A 389 -12.04 -14.27 24.19
N ASP A 390 -11.89 -13.49 25.28
CA ASP A 390 -10.81 -13.66 26.25
C ASP A 390 -10.93 -15.01 26.99
N ALA A 391 -12.15 -15.46 27.31
CA ALA A 391 -12.41 -16.76 27.91
C ALA A 391 -12.03 -17.91 26.96
N HIS A 392 -12.44 -17.82 25.70
CA HIS A 392 -12.11 -18.83 24.69
C HIS A 392 -10.60 -18.93 24.45
N GLN A 393 -9.89 -17.80 24.38
CA GLN A 393 -8.44 -17.81 24.23
C GLN A 393 -7.73 -18.51 25.40
N LYS A 394 -8.21 -18.30 26.64
CA LYS A 394 -7.70 -19.00 27.83
C LYS A 394 -8.01 -20.49 27.81
N GLU A 395 -9.20 -20.88 27.38
CA GLU A 395 -9.60 -22.28 27.22
C GLU A 395 -8.69 -23.01 26.23
N VAL A 396 -8.46 -22.43 25.05
CA VAL A 396 -7.55 -22.98 24.03
C VAL A 396 -6.14 -23.11 24.57
N ALA A 397 -5.62 -22.08 25.25
CA ALA A 397 -4.29 -22.12 25.84
C ALA A 397 -4.17 -23.22 26.93
N SER A 398 -5.22 -23.41 27.74
CA SER A 398 -5.26 -24.48 28.74
C SER A 398 -5.30 -25.86 28.10
N ALA A 399 -6.10 -26.05 27.04
CA ALA A 399 -6.23 -27.33 26.35
C ALA A 399 -4.92 -27.76 25.65
N LEU A 400 -4.13 -26.79 25.19
CA LEU A 400 -2.84 -27.02 24.54
C LEU A 400 -1.66 -27.07 25.51
N GLY A 401 -1.87 -26.81 26.80
CA GLY A 401 -0.81 -26.70 27.80
C GLY A 401 0.12 -25.49 27.60
N GLY A 402 -0.32 -24.47 26.88
CA GLY A 402 0.46 -23.30 26.50
C GLY A 402 -0.14 -22.53 25.32
N PRO A 403 0.50 -21.43 24.87
CA PRO A 403 0.09 -20.74 23.67
C PRO A 403 0.23 -21.63 22.43
N LEU A 404 -0.53 -21.31 21.37
CA LEU A 404 -0.35 -21.94 20.06
C LEU A 404 1.11 -21.76 19.59
N PRO A 405 1.75 -22.82 19.07
CA PRO A 405 3.10 -22.68 18.52
C PRO A 405 3.08 -21.70 17.34
N PRO A 406 4.08 -20.82 17.22
CA PRO A 406 4.16 -19.90 16.10
C PRO A 406 4.36 -20.68 14.80
N ARG A 407 3.78 -20.17 13.71
CA ARG A 407 3.93 -20.71 12.36
C ARG A 407 4.75 -19.73 11.51
N PRO A 408 6.08 -19.65 11.71
CA PRO A 408 6.90 -18.78 10.89
C PRO A 408 6.90 -19.27 9.43
N PRO A 409 7.22 -18.37 8.47
CA PRO A 409 7.45 -18.76 7.08
C PRO A 409 8.51 -19.87 7.00
N THR A 410 8.30 -20.83 6.09
CA THR A 410 9.21 -21.97 5.90
C THR A 410 9.32 -22.34 4.43
N PHE A 411 10.41 -23.02 4.07
CA PHE A 411 10.59 -23.56 2.72
C PHE A 411 9.51 -24.56 2.36
N CYS A 412 9.03 -24.51 1.11
CA CYS A 412 8.15 -25.51 0.55
C CYS A 412 8.74 -26.93 0.66
N THR A 413 7.88 -27.94 0.72
CA THR A 413 8.28 -29.34 0.62
C THR A 413 9.02 -29.55 -0.71
N GLY A 414 10.25 -30.08 -0.64
CA GLY A 414 11.07 -30.27 -1.83
C GLY A 414 11.78 -29.02 -2.37
N CYS A 415 11.77 -27.90 -1.63
CA CYS A 415 12.44 -26.67 -2.07
C CYS A 415 13.94 -26.90 -2.37
N PRO A 416 14.43 -26.50 -3.55
CA PRO A 416 15.81 -26.74 -4.00
C PRO A 416 16.86 -25.90 -3.26
N GLU A 417 16.45 -24.90 -2.47
CA GLU A 417 17.37 -24.10 -1.65
C GLU A 417 17.77 -24.83 -0.36
N ARG A 418 16.96 -25.79 0.13
CA ARG A 418 17.22 -26.50 1.40
C ARG A 418 18.60 -27.19 1.42
N PRO A 419 19.04 -27.91 0.35
CA PRO A 419 20.38 -28.48 0.29
C PRO A 419 21.50 -27.43 0.41
N VAL A 420 21.31 -26.21 -0.11
CA VAL A 420 22.32 -25.14 0.00
C VAL A 420 22.53 -24.75 1.46
N PHE A 421 21.44 -24.52 2.20
CA PHE A 421 21.52 -24.19 3.63
C PHE A 421 21.99 -25.36 4.51
N SER A 422 21.68 -26.61 4.14
CA SER A 422 22.29 -27.79 4.77
C SER A 422 23.81 -27.80 4.55
N ALA A 423 24.28 -27.55 3.34
CA ALA A 423 25.70 -27.49 3.02
C ALA A 423 26.41 -26.37 3.80
N MET A 424 25.79 -25.19 3.93
CA MET A 424 26.33 -24.11 4.78
C MET A 424 26.46 -24.50 6.24
N LYS A 425 25.52 -25.29 6.78
CA LYS A 425 25.60 -25.79 8.15
C LYS A 425 26.74 -26.78 8.36
N LEU A 426 27.02 -27.63 7.37
CA LEU A 426 28.18 -28.53 7.37
C LEU A 426 29.48 -27.73 7.23
N LEU A 427 29.53 -26.76 6.31
CA LEU A 427 30.66 -25.86 6.12
C LEU A 427 31.04 -25.12 7.41
N LYS A 428 30.04 -24.69 8.18
CA LYS A 428 30.23 -24.07 9.50
C LYS A 428 30.89 -25.01 10.51
N GLN A 429 30.68 -26.33 10.41
CA GLN A 429 31.34 -27.32 11.29
C GLN A 429 32.82 -27.48 10.93
N GLU A 430 33.18 -27.34 9.66
CA GLU A 430 34.56 -27.50 9.17
C GLU A 430 35.39 -26.22 9.31
N MET A 431 34.85 -25.07 8.92
CA MET A 431 35.60 -23.81 8.84
C MET A 431 35.34 -22.85 10.02
N GLY A 432 34.39 -23.19 10.89
CA GLY A 432 33.88 -22.31 11.94
C GLY A 432 32.78 -21.36 11.44
N PRO A 433 32.32 -20.43 12.30
CA PRO A 433 31.26 -19.49 11.95
C PRO A 433 31.71 -18.52 10.84
N VAL A 434 30.79 -18.26 9.92
CA VAL A 434 30.96 -17.30 8.82
C VAL A 434 29.83 -16.28 8.89
N HIS A 435 30.11 -15.03 8.55
CA HIS A 435 29.07 -14.02 8.42
C HIS A 435 28.24 -14.30 7.16
N VAL A 436 26.93 -14.40 7.31
CA VAL A 436 25.99 -14.64 6.21
C VAL A 436 25.05 -13.45 6.07
N ALA A 437 25.20 -12.67 5.01
CA ALA A 437 24.22 -11.64 4.65
C ALA A 437 23.16 -12.28 3.75
N ALA A 438 21.90 -12.33 4.21
CA ALA A 438 20.80 -12.85 3.42
C ALA A 438 20.01 -11.70 2.79
N ASP A 439 19.49 -11.92 1.60
CA ASP A 439 18.60 -10.99 0.91
C ASP A 439 17.13 -11.29 1.27
N ILE A 440 16.20 -10.44 0.82
CA ILE A 440 14.77 -10.73 0.92
C ILE A 440 14.38 -11.74 -0.16
N GLY A 441 13.73 -12.84 0.25
CA GLY A 441 13.29 -13.91 -0.64
C GLY A 441 13.16 -15.23 0.09
N CYS A 442 12.92 -16.33 -0.62
CA CYS A 442 12.80 -17.65 0.01
C CYS A 442 14.05 -18.04 0.82
N HIS A 443 15.23 -17.64 0.35
CA HIS A 443 16.50 -17.87 1.04
C HIS A 443 16.58 -17.20 2.42
N ALA A 444 15.80 -16.14 2.69
CA ALA A 444 15.67 -15.57 4.03
C ALA A 444 15.13 -16.58 5.06
N PHE A 445 14.37 -17.59 4.62
CA PHE A 445 13.86 -18.64 5.51
C PHE A 445 14.97 -19.57 6.02
N GLY A 446 16.16 -19.53 5.42
CA GLY A 446 17.38 -20.15 5.96
C GLY A 446 17.83 -19.59 7.31
N THR A 447 17.34 -18.41 7.71
CA THR A 447 17.59 -17.84 9.04
C THR A 447 16.84 -18.57 10.15
N PHE A 448 15.72 -19.22 9.84
CA PHE A 448 14.95 -19.99 10.81
C PHE A 448 15.56 -21.38 11.06
N ALA A 449 15.14 -22.01 12.16
CA ALA A 449 15.44 -23.42 12.41
C ALA A 449 14.87 -24.29 11.26
N PRO A 450 15.58 -25.35 10.83
CA PRO A 450 16.77 -25.95 11.44
C PRO A 450 18.12 -25.40 10.92
N PHE A 451 18.11 -24.45 9.98
CA PHE A 451 19.32 -23.99 9.29
C PHE A 451 20.07 -22.94 10.11
N SER A 452 19.34 -21.94 10.61
CA SER A 452 19.89 -20.84 11.43
C SER A 452 21.13 -20.20 10.81
N GLN A 453 21.05 -19.90 9.51
CA GLN A 453 22.08 -19.21 8.73
C GLN A 453 21.61 -17.80 8.38
N GLY A 454 22.32 -16.77 8.87
CA GLY A 454 22.05 -15.37 8.58
C GLY A 454 22.45 -14.46 9.73
N ASN A 455 23.06 -13.33 9.37
CA ASN A 455 23.54 -12.29 10.27
C ASN A 455 22.89 -10.93 9.97
N SER A 456 22.46 -10.70 8.73
CA SER A 456 21.74 -9.50 8.30
C SER A 456 20.73 -9.84 7.20
N ILE A 457 19.62 -9.08 7.17
CA ILE A 457 18.67 -8.98 6.05
C ILE A 457 18.30 -7.50 5.95
N LEU A 458 18.78 -6.78 4.92
CA LEU A 458 18.60 -5.33 4.81
C LEU A 458 17.70 -4.86 3.66
N GLY A 459 17.19 -5.78 2.84
CA GLY A 459 16.30 -5.42 1.73
C GLY A 459 16.47 -6.36 0.55
N TYR A 460 15.73 -6.04 -0.52
CA TYR A 460 15.74 -6.79 -1.76
C TYR A 460 16.86 -6.31 -2.69
N GLY A 461 17.79 -7.20 -3.06
CA GLY A 461 19.01 -6.87 -3.78
C GLY A 461 20.05 -6.13 -2.93
N MET A 462 20.10 -6.37 -1.61
CA MET A 462 20.97 -5.64 -0.67
C MET A 462 21.98 -6.51 0.07
N SER A 463 21.93 -7.85 -0.06
CA SER A 463 22.77 -8.72 0.78
C SER A 463 24.26 -8.45 0.63
N LEU A 464 24.78 -8.37 -0.61
CA LEU A 464 26.19 -8.08 -0.86
C LEU A 464 26.61 -6.69 -0.37
N ALA A 465 25.77 -5.68 -0.61
CA ALA A 465 26.01 -4.32 -0.12
C ALA A 465 26.10 -4.28 1.41
N SER A 466 25.24 -5.05 2.09
CA SER A 466 25.23 -5.12 3.56
C SER A 466 26.48 -5.80 4.15
N ALA A 467 27.17 -6.63 3.38
CA ALA A 467 28.40 -7.31 3.78
C ALA A 467 29.68 -6.49 3.53
N ALA A 468 29.62 -5.37 2.82
CA ALA A 468 30.80 -4.61 2.38
C ALA A 468 31.70 -4.16 3.54
N ALA A 469 31.12 -3.74 4.68
CA ALA A 469 31.89 -3.37 5.87
C ALA A 469 32.44 -4.59 6.63
N VAL A 470 31.93 -5.79 6.35
CA VAL A 470 32.30 -7.02 7.05
C VAL A 470 33.56 -7.63 6.45
N SER A 471 33.70 -7.63 5.11
CA SER A 471 34.80 -8.30 4.41
C SER A 471 36.18 -7.90 4.92
N GLY A 472 36.40 -6.62 5.24
CA GLY A 472 37.68 -6.12 5.75
C GLY A 472 37.93 -6.33 7.25
N THR A 473 36.93 -6.80 8.01
CA THR A 473 36.99 -6.91 9.47
C THR A 473 37.07 -8.34 9.98
N GLN A 474 36.76 -9.33 9.13
CA GLN A 474 36.71 -10.73 9.48
C GLN A 474 37.88 -11.50 8.88
N LYS A 475 38.32 -12.57 9.57
CA LYS A 475 39.32 -13.51 9.02
C LYS A 475 38.74 -14.39 7.91
N GLN A 476 37.46 -14.73 8.02
CA GLN A 476 36.73 -15.52 7.04
C GLN A 476 35.96 -14.60 6.10
N ARG A 477 35.88 -14.99 4.82
CA ARG A 477 35.09 -14.27 3.81
C ARG A 477 33.62 -14.30 4.20
N PRO A 478 32.92 -13.14 4.21
CA PRO A 478 31.48 -13.15 4.35
C PRO A 478 30.82 -13.77 3.11
N VAL A 479 29.68 -14.43 3.33
CA VAL A 479 28.86 -15.02 2.27
C VAL A 479 27.57 -14.21 2.17
N SER A 480 27.29 -13.70 0.98
CA SER A 480 26.03 -13.02 0.67
C SER A 480 25.16 -13.95 -0.16
N ILE A 481 23.90 -14.14 0.24
CA ILE A 481 22.93 -14.98 -0.46
C ILE A 481 21.87 -14.08 -1.04
N MET A 482 21.60 -14.21 -2.33
CA MET A 482 20.65 -13.39 -3.07
C MET A 482 19.85 -14.26 -4.04
N GLY A 483 18.59 -13.92 -4.31
CA GLY A 483 17.88 -14.47 -5.46
C GLY A 483 18.28 -13.74 -6.75
N ASP A 484 18.14 -14.39 -7.90
CA ASP A 484 18.24 -13.73 -9.20
C ASP A 484 17.30 -12.52 -9.36
N GLY A 485 16.10 -12.57 -8.79
CA GLY A 485 15.20 -11.40 -8.76
C GLY A 485 15.79 -10.22 -7.98
N GLY A 486 16.40 -10.46 -6.82
CA GLY A 486 17.08 -9.41 -6.06
C GLY A 486 18.31 -8.86 -6.81
N PHE A 487 18.99 -9.72 -7.56
CA PHE A 487 20.12 -9.34 -8.40
C PHE A 487 19.72 -8.35 -9.49
N TRP A 488 18.65 -8.64 -10.23
CA TRP A 488 18.15 -7.78 -11.31
C TRP A 488 17.38 -6.56 -10.82
N HIS A 489 16.75 -6.63 -9.64
CA HIS A 489 16.01 -5.52 -9.05
C HIS A 489 16.93 -4.37 -8.63
N ASN A 490 17.99 -4.67 -7.85
CA ASN A 490 18.95 -3.68 -7.36
C ASN A 490 20.36 -4.23 -7.13
N GLY A 491 20.53 -5.54 -6.93
CA GLY A 491 21.79 -6.14 -6.46
C GLY A 491 22.99 -5.92 -7.37
N LEU A 492 22.77 -5.80 -8.68
CA LEU A 492 23.83 -5.46 -9.63
C LEU A 492 24.45 -4.08 -9.34
N LEU A 493 23.60 -3.08 -9.06
CA LEU A 493 24.04 -1.70 -8.82
C LEU A 493 24.47 -1.48 -7.36
N SER A 494 23.68 -1.92 -6.40
CA SER A 494 23.91 -1.66 -4.96
C SER A 494 25.08 -2.48 -4.41
N GLY A 495 25.25 -3.72 -4.89
CA GLY A 495 26.20 -4.69 -4.36
C GLY A 495 27.37 -4.93 -5.30
N VAL A 496 27.11 -5.49 -6.49
CA VAL A 496 28.17 -6.01 -7.37
C VAL A 496 29.08 -4.90 -7.88
N ALA A 497 28.52 -3.81 -8.40
CA ALA A 497 29.31 -2.67 -8.88
C ALA A 497 30.20 -2.09 -7.77
N GLY A 498 29.65 -1.96 -6.56
CA GLY A 498 30.38 -1.50 -5.37
C GLY A 498 31.50 -2.46 -4.95
N ALA A 499 31.23 -3.77 -4.90
CA ALA A 499 32.22 -4.78 -4.54
C ALA A 499 33.39 -4.83 -5.53
N VAL A 500 33.11 -4.79 -6.84
CA VAL A 500 34.14 -4.76 -7.89
C VAL A 500 34.99 -3.50 -7.78
N PHE A 501 34.36 -2.33 -7.62
CA PHE A 501 35.07 -1.06 -7.49
C PHE A 501 36.00 -1.04 -6.27
N ASN A 502 35.52 -1.55 -5.14
CA ASN A 502 36.27 -1.58 -3.88
C ASN A 502 37.19 -2.80 -3.71
N LYS A 503 37.22 -3.72 -4.69
CA LYS A 503 37.98 -4.98 -4.64
C LYS A 503 37.67 -5.81 -3.38
N ASP A 504 36.39 -5.90 -3.05
CA ASP A 504 35.88 -6.68 -1.93
C ASP A 504 36.08 -8.20 -2.17
N ASP A 505 36.38 -8.98 -1.12
CA ASP A 505 36.64 -10.43 -1.17
C ASP A 505 35.45 -11.26 -0.61
N SER A 506 34.25 -10.69 -0.64
CA SER A 506 32.99 -11.37 -0.31
C SER A 506 32.60 -12.43 -1.34
N VAL A 507 31.93 -13.49 -0.89
CA VAL A 507 31.34 -14.50 -1.78
C VAL A 507 29.87 -14.19 -2.00
N LEU A 508 29.45 -13.93 -3.23
CA LEU A 508 28.04 -13.81 -3.60
C LEU A 508 27.52 -15.15 -4.15
N VAL A 509 26.45 -15.66 -3.53
CA VAL A 509 25.70 -16.84 -3.97
C VAL A 509 24.36 -16.38 -4.52
N ILE A 510 24.11 -16.65 -5.80
CA ILE A 510 22.84 -16.33 -6.46
C ILE A 510 21.99 -17.61 -6.57
N MET A 511 20.83 -17.60 -5.93
CA MET A 511 19.77 -18.60 -6.11
C MET A 511 19.03 -18.26 -7.40
N ASN A 512 19.47 -18.85 -8.51
CA ASN A 512 18.88 -18.63 -9.84
C ASN A 512 17.74 -19.63 -10.09
N ASN A 513 16.51 -19.13 -10.20
CA ASN A 513 15.34 -19.96 -10.44
C ASN A 513 14.40 -19.41 -11.53
N GLY A 514 14.64 -18.21 -12.07
CA GLY A 514 13.92 -17.63 -13.20
C GLY A 514 12.66 -16.83 -12.83
N TYR A 515 12.32 -16.69 -11.54
CA TYR A 515 11.06 -16.08 -11.13
C TYR A 515 11.07 -15.50 -9.70
N SER A 516 10.19 -14.55 -9.43
CA SER A 516 9.92 -14.04 -8.07
C SER A 516 9.18 -15.09 -7.23
N SER A 517 9.94 -15.94 -6.53
CA SER A 517 9.38 -17.15 -5.89
C SER A 517 8.53 -16.86 -4.66
N ALA A 518 8.92 -15.87 -3.84
CA ALA A 518 8.24 -15.57 -2.58
C ALA A 518 6.85 -14.96 -2.78
N THR A 519 6.52 -14.47 -3.98
CA THR A 519 5.31 -13.70 -4.27
C THR A 519 4.40 -14.32 -5.33
N GLY A 520 4.74 -15.48 -5.91
CA GLY A 520 3.84 -16.19 -6.83
C GLY A 520 4.41 -16.62 -8.18
N LEU A 521 5.72 -16.87 -8.31
CA LEU A 521 6.36 -17.37 -9.54
C LEU A 521 6.25 -16.41 -10.75
N GLN A 522 6.26 -15.10 -10.50
CA GLN A 522 6.25 -14.11 -11.59
C GLN A 522 7.58 -14.12 -12.34
N ASP A 523 7.54 -14.13 -13.68
CA ASP A 523 8.72 -14.06 -14.52
C ASP A 523 9.51 -12.76 -14.25
N ILE A 524 10.83 -12.86 -14.32
CA ILE A 524 11.78 -11.76 -14.11
C ILE A 524 12.85 -11.81 -15.23
N PRO A 525 13.75 -10.83 -15.34
CA PRO A 525 14.73 -10.80 -16.43
C PRO A 525 15.76 -11.96 -16.51
N SER A 526 15.78 -12.92 -15.57
CA SER A 526 16.81 -13.99 -15.47
C SER A 526 16.66 -15.16 -16.42
#